data_AF-A0A1F3LIE3-F1
#
_entry.id   AF-A0A1F3LIE3-F1
#
_cell.length_a   1.000
_cell.length_b   1.000
_cell.length_c   1.000
_cell.angle_alpha   90.00
_cell.angle_beta   90.00
_cell.angle_gamma   90.00
#
_symmetry.space_group_name_H-M   'P 1'
#
loop_
_entity.id
_entity.type
_entity.pdbx_description
1 polymer ?
#
loop_
_entity_poly.entity_id
_entity_poly.type
_entity_poly.pdbx_seq_one_letter_code
_entity_poly.pdbx_strand_id
1 'polypeptide(L)'
;MAKRNWISEIMGGQILLHSGILQQARFVLYIFVLIILYISINFGIEKSMLTERRNQKELKNLKADYTSKSSKLMYQSKRAEVEKRLFEKNSGLIVPTEPPRRILIER
;
A
#
# COMPACT_ATOMS: atom_id res chain seq x y z
N MET A 1 -50.35 12.91 -17.86
CA MET A 1 -49.61 13.59 -16.76
C MET A 1 -49.80 12.85 -15.45
N ALA A 2 -49.11 11.71 -15.24
CA ALA A 2 -49.24 10.92 -14.00
C ALA A 2 -47.98 10.07 -13.75
N LYS A 3 -46.81 10.69 -13.66
CA LYS A 3 -45.55 9.94 -13.47
C LYS A 3 -44.57 10.57 -12.48
N ARG A 4 -45.05 11.45 -11.58
CA ARG A 4 -44.20 12.18 -10.62
C ARG A 4 -44.71 12.17 -9.18
N ASN A 5 -45.53 11.19 -8.82
CA ASN A 5 -46.10 11.12 -7.47
C ASN A 5 -45.44 10.03 -6.62
N TRP A 6 -44.85 9.00 -7.24
CA TRP A 6 -44.31 7.85 -6.52
C TRP A 6 -43.09 8.19 -5.64
N ILE A 7 -42.15 9.03 -6.10
CA ILE A 7 -40.97 9.43 -5.31
C ILE A 7 -41.37 10.31 -4.13
N SER A 8 -42.33 11.21 -4.32
CA SER A 8 -42.85 12.07 -3.26
C SER A 8 -43.71 11.30 -2.25
N GLU A 9 -44.46 10.29 -2.69
CA GLU A 9 -45.24 9.39 -1.81
C GLU A 9 -44.33 8.47 -0.98
N ILE A 10 -43.19 8.05 -1.54
CA ILE A 10 -42.14 7.29 -0.83
C ILE A 10 -41.46 8.18 0.22
N MET A 11 -41.01 9.39 -0.17
CA MET A 11 -40.38 10.32 0.78
C MET A 11 -41.36 10.78 1.87
N GLY A 12 -42.64 10.96 1.53
CA GLY A 12 -43.68 11.42 2.45
C GLY A 12 -44.23 10.34 3.39
N GLY A 13 -43.73 9.09 3.32
CA GLY A 13 -44.15 8.00 4.20
C GLY A 13 -45.56 7.48 3.98
N GLN A 14 -46.31 8.02 3.01
CA GLN A 14 -47.68 7.60 2.69
C GLN A 14 -47.71 6.15 2.18
N ILE A 15 -46.62 5.68 1.56
CA ILE A 15 -46.48 4.28 1.16
C ILE A 15 -46.51 3.32 2.35
N LEU A 16 -46.03 3.72 3.54
CA LEU A 16 -46.06 2.88 4.74
C LEU A 16 -47.47 2.75 5.32
N LEU A 17 -48.33 3.74 5.10
CA LEU A 17 -49.72 3.73 5.56
C LEU A 17 -50.65 2.95 4.63
N HIS A 18 -50.36 2.92 3.32
CA HIS A 18 -51.24 2.31 2.32
C HIS A 18 -50.85 0.87 1.94
N SER A 19 -49.57 0.51 2.08
CA SER A 19 -49.11 -0.87 1.93
C SER A 19 -49.12 -1.57 3.29
N GLY A 20 -49.51 -2.84 3.37
CA GLY A 20 -49.53 -3.65 4.60
C GLY A 20 -48.17 -3.84 5.31
N ILE A 21 -47.16 -3.04 4.97
CA ILE A 21 -45.81 -3.01 5.53
C ILE A 21 -45.83 -2.83 7.06
N LEU A 22 -46.79 -2.08 7.62
CA LEU A 22 -46.93 -1.97 9.07
C LEU A 22 -47.32 -3.29 9.76
N GLN A 23 -48.07 -4.19 9.09
CA GLN A 23 -48.35 -5.52 9.64
C GLN A 23 -47.07 -6.37 9.75
N GLN A 24 -46.06 -6.06 8.94
CA GLN A 24 -44.76 -6.74 8.91
C GLN A 24 -43.62 -5.82 9.35
N ALA A 25 -43.88 -4.87 10.26
CA ALA A 25 -42.89 -3.93 10.75
C ALA A 25 -41.61 -4.60 11.31
N ARG A 26 -41.74 -5.80 11.90
CA ARG A 26 -40.59 -6.62 12.35
C ARG A 26 -39.65 -6.99 11.20
N PHE A 27 -40.19 -7.35 10.04
CA PHE A 27 -39.41 -7.71 8.85
C PHE A 27 -38.72 -6.47 8.24
N VAL A 28 -39.43 -5.34 8.18
CA VAL A 28 -38.87 -4.08 7.69
C VAL A 28 -37.70 -3.62 8.55
N LEU A 29 -37.85 -3.68 9.87
CA LEU A 29 -36.80 -3.33 10.82
C LEU A 29 -35.58 -4.27 10.68
N TYR A 30 -35.81 -5.57 10.44
CA TYR A 30 -34.74 -6.51 10.18
C TYR A 30 -33.92 -6.14 8.93
N ILE A 31 -34.59 -5.82 7.80
CA ILE A 31 -33.91 -5.36 6.58
C ILE A 31 -33.17 -4.04 6.82
N PHE A 32 -33.76 -3.11 7.57
CA PHE A 32 -33.12 -1.84 7.89
C PHE A 32 -31.81 -2.03 8.68
N VAL A 33 -31.82 -2.94 9.67
CA VAL A 33 -30.60 -3.32 10.41
C VAL A 33 -29.55 -3.94 9.47
N LEU A 34 -29.96 -4.82 8.56
CA LEU A 34 -29.05 -5.40 7.58
C LEU A 34 -28.42 -4.35 6.66
N ILE A 35 -29.19 -3.34 6.23
CA ILE A 35 -28.68 -2.24 5.41
C ILE A 35 -27.63 -1.44 6.18
N ILE A 36 -27.90 -1.09 7.45
CA ILE A 36 -26.94 -0.36 8.30
C ILE A 36 -25.66 -1.19 8.48
N LEU A 37 -25.80 -2.49 8.75
CA LEU A 37 -24.68 -3.39 8.93
C LEU A 37 -23.86 -3.50 7.64
N TYR A 38 -24.51 -3.62 6.48
CA TYR A 38 -23.87 -3.63 5.17
C TYR A 38 -23.05 -2.36 4.91
N ILE A 39 -23.64 -1.18 5.15
CA ILE A 39 -22.94 0.10 4.99
C ILE A 39 -21.72 0.15 5.91
N SER A 40 -21.87 -0.30 7.16
CA SER A 40 -20.78 -0.29 8.15
C SER A 40 -19.60 -1.18 7.72
N ILE A 41 -19.88 -2.40 7.24
CA ILE A 41 -18.86 -3.32 6.72
C ILE A 41 -18.17 -2.71 5.50
N ASN A 42 -18.94 -2.18 4.55
CA ASN A 42 -18.41 -1.62 3.32
C ASN A 42 -17.42 -0.47 3.61
N PHE A 43 -17.76 0.41 4.55
CA PHE A 43 -16.89 1.50 4.98
C PHE A 43 -15.60 1.01 5.64
N GLY A 44 -15.65 -0.09 6.40
CA GLY A 44 -14.46 -0.72 6.98
C GLY A 44 -13.52 -1.31 5.91
N ILE A 45 -14.09 -1.94 4.88
CA ILE A 45 -13.34 -2.47 3.74
C ILE A 45 -12.70 -1.32 2.96
N GLU A 46 -13.44 -0.25 2.67
CA GLU A 46 -12.94 0.90 1.91
C GLU A 46 -11.73 1.55 2.60
N LYS A 47 -11.81 1.76 3.92
CA LYS A 47 -10.66 2.25 4.72
C LYS A 47 -9.45 1.33 4.61
N SER A 48 -9.66 0.02 4.70
CA SER A 48 -8.59 -0.97 4.60
C SER A 48 -7.94 -0.97 3.21
N MET A 49 -8.75 -0.86 2.15
CA MET A 49 -8.25 -0.77 0.78
C MET A 49 -7.43 0.50 0.54
N LEU A 50 -7.80 1.64 1.13
CA LEU A 50 -7.04 2.88 1.04
C LEU A 50 -5.68 2.76 1.73
N THR A 51 -5.66 2.19 2.94
CA THR A 51 -4.40 1.92 3.67
C THR A 51 -3.50 0.97 2.89
N GLU A 52 -4.06 -0.10 2.33
CA GLU A 52 -3.30 -1.06 1.52
C GLU A 52 -2.66 -0.38 0.31
N ARG A 53 -3.42 0.43 -0.44
CA ARG A 53 -2.88 1.19 -1.57
C ARG A 53 -1.75 2.13 -1.17
N ARG A 54 -1.86 2.79 -0.01
CA ARG A 54 -0.81 3.66 0.52
C ARG A 54 0.45 2.85 0.86
N ASN A 55 0.30 1.75 1.59
CA ASN A 55 1.41 0.87 1.97
C ASN A 55 2.13 0.32 0.74
N GLN A 56 1.41 -0.13 -0.28
CA GLN A 56 1.98 -0.60 -1.54
C GLN A 56 2.79 0.50 -2.25
N LYS A 57 2.31 1.74 -2.23
CA LYS A 57 3.05 2.89 -2.77
C LYS A 57 4.34 3.15 -1.98
N GLU A 58 4.26 3.11 -0.65
CA GLU A 58 5.43 3.30 0.22
C GLU A 58 6.48 2.19 0.02
N LEU A 59 6.05 0.92 -0.08
CA LEU A 59 6.94 -0.20 -0.40
C LEU A 59 7.64 -0.03 -1.76
N LYS A 60 6.91 0.40 -2.79
CA LYS A 60 7.48 0.66 -4.12
C LYS A 60 8.55 1.75 -4.05
N ASN A 61 8.28 2.85 -3.34
CA ASN A 61 9.22 3.94 -3.15
C ASN A 61 10.47 3.46 -2.39
N LEU A 62 10.28 2.71 -1.29
CA LEU A 62 11.37 2.19 -0.48
C LEU A 62 12.26 1.23 -1.28
N LYS A 63 11.67 0.38 -2.12
CA LYS A 63 12.40 -0.52 -3.02
C LYS A 63 13.24 0.26 -4.04
N ALA A 64 12.68 1.33 -4.61
CA ALA A 64 13.41 2.20 -5.53
C ALA A 64 14.59 2.89 -4.83
N ASP A 65 14.38 3.43 -3.64
CA ASP A 65 15.41 4.07 -2.83
C ASP A 65 16.52 3.11 -2.43
N TYR A 66 16.16 1.91 -1.96
CA TYR A 66 17.11 0.86 -1.63
C TYR A 66 17.97 0.49 -2.84
N THR A 67 17.33 0.28 -4.00
CA THR A 67 18.03 -0.08 -5.24
C THR A 67 19.00 1.02 -5.66
N SER A 68 18.57 2.28 -5.58
CA SER A 68 19.41 3.44 -5.91
C SER A 68 20.61 3.57 -4.96
N LYS A 69 20.39 3.47 -3.64
CA LYS A 69 21.47 3.52 -2.64
C LYS A 69 22.44 2.36 -2.78
N SER A 70 21.93 1.14 -2.99
CA SER A 70 22.77 -0.04 -3.19
C SER A 70 23.60 0.07 -4.47
N SER A 71 23.00 0.55 -5.57
CA SER A 71 23.72 0.81 -6.83
C SER A 71 24.81 1.87 -6.66
N LYS A 72 24.53 2.95 -5.92
CA LYS A 72 25.52 3.98 -5.59
C LYS A 72 26.66 3.39 -4.77
N LEU A 73 26.35 2.59 -3.75
CA LEU A 73 27.37 1.92 -2.94
C LEU A 73 28.22 0.96 -3.78
N MET A 74 27.61 0.12 -4.62
CA MET A 74 28.34 -0.77 -5.52
C MET A 74 29.27 0.01 -6.46
N TYR A 75 28.81 1.13 -7.02
CA TYR A 75 29.65 1.98 -7.84
C TYR A 75 30.84 2.52 -7.03
N GLN A 76 30.58 3.02 -5.82
CA GLN A 76 31.63 3.51 -4.92
C GLN A 76 32.61 2.43 -4.47
N SER A 77 32.18 1.17 -4.38
CA SER A 77 32.99 0.01 -4.00
C SER A 77 33.74 -0.63 -5.17
N LYS A 78 33.51 -0.19 -6.42
CA LYS A 78 34.31 -0.68 -7.57
C LYS A 78 35.78 -0.35 -7.35
N ARG A 79 36.65 -1.33 -7.59
CA ARG A 79 38.12 -1.18 -7.42
C ARG A 79 38.66 0.06 -8.13
N ALA A 80 38.31 0.25 -9.41
CA ALA A 80 38.72 1.43 -10.18
C ALA A 80 38.30 2.77 -9.57
N GLU A 81 37.11 2.85 -8.98
CA GLU A 81 36.61 4.08 -8.33
C GLU A 81 37.33 4.31 -6.99
N VAL A 82 37.63 3.24 -6.24
CA VAL A 82 38.42 3.30 -5.01
C VAL A 82 39.86 3.75 -5.31
N GLU A 83 40.47 3.19 -6.35
CA GLU A 83 41.81 3.56 -6.83
C GLU A 83 41.88 5.03 -7.21
N LYS A 84 40.90 5.51 -8.00
CA LYS A 84 40.80 6.92 -8.37
C LYS A 84 40.74 7.82 -7.13
N ARG A 85 39.92 7.46 -6.12
CA ARG A 85 39.83 8.22 -4.87
C ARG A 85 41.08 8.18 -4.02
N LEU A 86 41.81 7.05 -4.01
CA LEU A 86 43.08 6.93 -3.31
C LEU A 86 44.14 7.84 -3.96
N PHE A 87 44.17 7.89 -5.29
CA PHE A 87 45.04 8.78 -6.05
C PHE A 87 44.70 10.26 -5.79
N GLU A 88 43.42 10.64 -5.88
CA GLU A 88 42.95 12.01 -5.57
C GLU A 88 43.30 12.46 -4.14
N LYS A 89 43.39 11.52 -3.20
CA LYS A 89 43.76 11.76 -1.79
C LYS A 89 45.27 11.66 -1.52
N ASN A 90 46.11 11.55 -2.54
CA ASN A 90 47.56 11.36 -2.42
C ASN A 90 47.95 10.16 -1.53
N SER A 91 47.18 9.07 -1.59
CA SER A 91 47.50 7.85 -0.85
C SER A 91 48.60 7.06 -1.56
N GLY A 92 49.57 6.54 -0.80
CA GLY A 92 50.64 5.66 -1.31
C GLY A 92 50.22 4.19 -1.48
N LEU A 93 48.94 3.86 -1.34
CA LEU A 93 48.43 2.50 -1.48
C LEU A 93 48.33 2.10 -2.95
N ILE A 94 48.98 0.98 -3.29
CA ILE A 94 48.98 0.41 -4.64
C ILE A 94 48.08 -0.83 -4.71
N VAL A 95 47.53 -1.07 -5.90
CA VAL A 95 46.66 -2.22 -6.15
C VAL A 95 47.51 -3.50 -6.11
N PRO A 96 47.09 -4.55 -5.38
CA PRO A 96 47.76 -5.84 -5.42
C PRO A 96 47.66 -6.44 -6.83
N THR A 97 48.79 -6.58 -7.50
CA THR A 97 48.91 -7.21 -8.83
C THR A 97 48.96 -8.74 -8.74
N GLU A 98 49.41 -9.29 -7.61
CA GLU A 98 49.50 -10.73 -7.37
C GLU A 98 48.31 -11.22 -6.54
N PRO A 99 47.75 -12.42 -6.85
CA PRO A 99 46.72 -13.03 -6.04
C PRO A 99 47.25 -13.40 -4.64
N PRO A 100 46.39 -13.37 -3.60
CA PRO A 100 46.79 -13.71 -2.24
C PRO A 100 47.22 -15.17 -2.16
N ARG A 101 48.41 -15.44 -1.59
CA ARG A 101 48.92 -16.79 -1.39
C ARG A 101 48.31 -17.39 -0.12
N ARG A 102 47.95 -18.67 -0.17
CA ARG A 102 47.59 -19.43 1.03
C ARG A 102 48.85 -19.63 1.88
N ILE A 103 48.80 -19.17 3.12
CA ILE A 103 49.84 -19.46 4.11
C ILE A 103 49.49 -20.81 4.72
N LEU A 104 50.22 -21.86 4.35
CA LEU A 104 50.14 -23.16 5.01
C LEU A 104 51.10 -23.13 6.19
N ILE A 105 50.56 -23.11 7.40
CA ILE A 105 51.34 -23.21 8.64
C ILE A 105 51.52 -24.70 8.91
N GLU A 106 52.72 -25.22 8.67
CA GLU A 106 53.10 -26.54 9.19
C GLU A 106 53.28 -26.42 10.71
N ARG A 107 52.63 -27.33 11.44
CA ARG A 107 52.80 -27.48 12.90
C ARG A 107 54.09 -28.23 13.19
#